data_AF-A0A1Q3AVI2-F1
#
_entry.id   AF-A0A1Q3AVI2-F1
#
_cell.length_a   1.000
_cell.length_b   1.000
_cell.length_c   1.000
_cell.angle_alpha   90.00
_cell.angle_beta   90.00
_cell.angle_gamma   90.00
#
_symmetry.space_group_name_H-M   'P 1'
#
loop_
_entity.id
_entity.type
_entity.pdbx_description
1 polymer ?
#
loop_
_entity_poly.entity_id
_entity_poly.type
_entity_poly.pdbx_seq_one_letter_code
_entity_poly.pdbx_strand_id
1 'polypeptide(L)'
;MNHLFFECPFTKSVWSKVLEFNICPLPTAFSWESTASWALGRTKGRQFHRWMRRVGLAAAVYHCWRERNSRIFRHVATSPSQVVDRIAFDVAKKTALCWNIHDTPTNRDVVEHWGIDESIFNTGRLLLGSREYGFCS
;
A
#
# COMPACT_ATOMS: atom_id res chain seq x y z
N MET A 1 0.56 20.15 3.17
CA MET A 1 0.62 18.68 3.31
C MET A 1 1.83 18.18 4.10
N ASN A 2 2.98 18.86 4.11
CA ASN A 2 4.17 18.43 4.87
C ASN A 2 3.93 18.29 6.37
N HIS A 3 3.38 19.33 7.03
CA HIS A 3 2.95 19.24 8.44
C HIS A 3 1.93 18.11 8.73
N LEU A 4 1.18 17.68 7.73
CA LEU A 4 0.10 16.70 7.87
C LEU A 4 0.65 15.26 7.85
N PHE A 5 1.60 14.98 6.96
CA PHE A 5 2.05 13.61 6.67
C PHE A 5 3.52 13.34 7.01
N PHE A 6 4.36 14.37 7.11
CA PHE A 6 5.81 14.20 7.09
C PHE A 6 6.55 14.83 8.26
N GLU A 7 6.01 15.88 8.85
CA GLU A 7 6.60 16.51 10.05
C GLU A 7 5.98 15.99 11.35
N CYS A 8 4.87 15.27 11.27
CA CYS A 8 4.29 14.60 12.43
C CYS A 8 4.96 13.22 12.61
N PRO A 9 5.59 12.94 13.77
CA PRO A 9 6.26 11.65 14.02
C PRO A 9 5.32 10.45 13.85
N PHE A 10 4.04 10.63 14.18
CA PHE A 10 3.01 9.62 14.00
C PHE A 10 2.83 9.22 12.53
N THR A 11 2.57 10.19 11.66
CA THR A 11 2.29 9.91 10.24
C THR A 11 3.55 9.47 9.51
N LYS A 12 4.72 9.99 9.91
CA LYS A 12 6.02 9.51 9.42
C LYS A 12 6.24 8.02 9.74
N SER A 13 5.91 7.58 10.95
CA SER A 13 6.03 6.16 11.35
C SER A 13 5.14 5.25 10.49
N VAL A 14 3.87 5.62 10.32
CA VAL A 14 2.92 4.88 9.47
C VAL A 14 3.41 4.83 8.02
N TRP A 15 3.84 5.97 7.47
CA TRP A 15 4.31 6.08 6.10
C TRP A 15 5.55 5.24 5.84
N SER A 16 6.55 5.31 6.72
CA SER A 16 7.77 4.51 6.61
C SER A 16 7.46 3.02 6.58
N LYS A 17 6.52 2.55 7.41
CA LYS A 17 6.14 1.15 7.44
C LYS A 17 5.42 0.70 6.17
N VAL A 18 4.59 1.55 5.58
CA VAL A 18 3.93 1.27 4.30
C VAL A 18 4.92 1.27 3.13
N LEU A 19 5.96 2.11 3.16
CA LEU A 19 7.05 2.06 2.18
C LEU A 19 7.87 0.77 2.32
N GLU A 20 8.16 0.35 3.56
CA GLU A 20 8.83 -0.91 3.86
C GLU A 20 8.04 -2.10 3.29
N PHE A 21 6.73 -2.17 3.54
CA PHE A 21 5.86 -3.22 2.97
C PHE A 21 5.89 -3.25 1.43
N ASN A 22 6.12 -2.11 0.80
CA ASN A 22 6.20 -1.99 -0.66
C ASN A 22 7.61 -2.23 -1.22
N ILE A 23 8.58 -2.58 -0.38
CA ILE A 23 10.00 -2.76 -0.74
C ILE A 23 10.51 -1.50 -1.45
N CYS A 24 10.16 -0.35 -0.87
CA CYS A 24 10.43 0.95 -1.43
C CYS A 24 11.45 1.68 -0.55
N PRO A 25 12.49 2.29 -1.14
CA PRO A 25 13.46 3.04 -0.37
C PRO A 25 12.76 4.24 0.28
N LEU A 26 13.13 4.52 1.53
CA LEU A 26 12.70 5.73 2.20
C LEU A 26 13.26 6.95 1.46
N PRO A 27 12.45 7.99 1.18
CA PRO A 27 12.95 9.20 0.56
C PRO A 27 13.91 9.95 1.49
N THR A 28 14.98 10.50 0.93
CA THR A 28 16.01 11.27 1.66
C THR A 28 15.43 12.52 2.34
N ALA A 29 14.35 13.07 1.76
CA ALA A 29 13.55 14.13 2.35
C ALA A 29 12.07 13.71 2.32
N PHE A 30 11.44 13.67 3.50
CA PHE A 30 10.00 13.48 3.59
C PHE A 30 9.30 14.82 3.30
N SER A 31 9.06 15.09 2.02
CA SER A 31 8.17 16.15 1.58
C SER A 31 7.06 15.55 0.72
N TRP A 32 5.92 16.23 0.66
CA TRP A 32 4.81 15.81 -0.18
C TRP A 32 5.20 15.79 -1.65
N GLU A 33 5.97 16.77 -2.12
CA GLU A 33 6.42 16.83 -3.51
C GLU A 33 7.39 15.68 -3.84
N SER A 34 8.36 15.40 -2.96
CA SER A 34 9.28 14.28 -3.18
C SER A 34 8.53 12.96 -3.20
N THR A 35 7.57 12.80 -2.30
CA THR A 35 6.77 11.59 -2.16
C THR A 35 5.80 11.40 -3.33
N ALA A 36 5.12 12.45 -3.77
CA ALA A 36 4.21 12.40 -4.91
C ALA A 36 4.96 12.14 -6.22
N SER A 37 6.09 12.81 -6.43
CA SER A 37 6.98 12.58 -7.59
C SER A 37 7.51 11.14 -7.60
N TRP A 38 7.98 10.66 -6.45
CA TRP A 38 8.43 9.28 -6.27
C TRP A 38 7.31 8.27 -6.57
N ALA A 39 6.11 8.50 -6.03
CA ALA A 39 4.96 7.63 -6.26
C ALA A 39 4.64 7.58 -7.75
N LEU A 40 4.53 8.72 -8.42
CA LEU A 40 4.23 8.82 -9.85
C LEU A 40 5.21 8.00 -10.71
N GLY A 41 6.50 8.05 -10.39
CA GLY A 41 7.53 7.28 -11.10
C GLY A 41 7.50 5.77 -10.83
N ARG A 42 7.13 5.35 -9.61
CA ARG A 42 7.23 3.94 -9.15
C ARG A 42 5.93 3.16 -9.21
N THR A 43 4.79 3.84 -9.40
CA THR A 43 3.46 3.22 -9.46
C THR A 43 2.88 3.11 -10.87
N LYS A 44 3.51 3.71 -11.88
CA LYS A 44 2.99 3.73 -13.25
C LYS A 44 2.95 2.32 -13.85
N GLY A 45 1.81 1.92 -14.42
CA GLY A 45 1.63 0.66 -15.13
C GLY A 45 0.61 -0.29 -14.50
N ARG A 46 0.38 -1.43 -15.16
CA ARG A 46 -0.62 -2.44 -14.77
C ARG A 46 0.00 -3.69 -14.11
N GLN A 47 1.21 -3.59 -13.56
CA GLN A 47 1.83 -4.73 -12.89
C GLN A 47 1.32 -4.81 -11.44
N PHE A 48 1.12 -6.02 -10.92
CA PHE A 48 0.54 -6.25 -9.60
C PHE A 48 1.31 -5.54 -8.48
N HIS A 49 2.64 -5.71 -8.38
CA HIS A 49 3.45 -4.99 -7.39
C HIS A 49 3.33 -3.45 -7.49
N ARG A 50 3.07 -2.88 -8.68
CA ARG A 50 2.82 -1.43 -8.85
C ARG A 50 1.42 -1.04 -8.41
N TRP A 51 0.44 -1.92 -8.58
CA TRP A 51 -0.89 -1.75 -8.00
C TRP A 51 -0.85 -1.84 -6.46
N MET A 52 -0.12 -2.80 -5.89
CA MET A 52 0.12 -2.90 -4.43
C MET A 52 0.68 -1.60 -3.87
N ARG A 53 1.68 -1.02 -4.54
CA ARG A 53 2.22 0.31 -4.19
C ARG A 53 1.15 1.39 -4.17
N ARG A 54 0.31 1.49 -5.20
CA ARG A 54 -0.77 2.49 -5.25
C ARG A 54 -1.76 2.30 -4.11
N VAL A 55 -2.20 1.07 -3.90
CA VAL A 55 -3.20 0.74 -2.89
C VAL A 55 -2.66 0.98 -1.48
N GLY A 56 -1.43 0.55 -1.19
CA GLY A 56 -0.77 0.81 0.10
C GLY A 56 -0.60 2.29 0.37
N LEU A 57 -0.12 3.07 -0.60
CA LEU A 57 0.04 4.52 -0.47
C LEU A 57 -1.30 5.24 -0.26
N ALA A 58 -2.32 4.87 -1.05
CA ALA A 58 -3.67 5.43 -0.90
C ALA A 58 -4.26 5.10 0.48
N ALA A 59 -4.10 3.87 0.96
CA ALA A 59 -4.51 3.45 2.29
C ALA A 59 -3.78 4.26 3.38
N ALA A 60 -2.46 4.45 3.27
CA ALA A 60 -1.69 5.26 4.21
C ALA A 60 -2.23 6.69 4.32
N VAL A 61 -2.48 7.34 3.17
CA VAL A 61 -3.06 8.69 3.13
C VAL A 61 -4.43 8.72 3.81
N TYR A 62 -5.32 7.80 3.44
CA TYR A 62 -6.68 7.73 3.97
C TYR A 62 -6.71 7.50 5.49
N HIS A 63 -5.95 6.52 5.97
CA HIS A 63 -5.92 6.16 7.39
C HIS A 63 -5.25 7.25 8.24
N CYS A 64 -4.20 7.92 7.74
CA CYS A 64 -3.62 9.08 8.40
C CYS A 64 -4.62 10.24 8.52
N TRP A 65 -5.36 10.54 7.44
CA TRP A 65 -6.41 11.55 7.46
C TRP A 65 -7.52 11.20 8.45
N ARG A 66 -7.99 9.96 8.44
CA ARG A 66 -9.04 9.46 9.34
C ARG A 66 -8.62 9.54 10.81
N GLU A 67 -7.38 9.14 11.12
CA GLU A 67 -6.83 9.22 12.48
C GLU A 67 -6.77 10.66 12.99
N ARG A 68 -6.29 11.59 12.15
CA ARG A 68 -6.25 13.01 12.53
C ARG A 68 -7.65 13.56 12.82
N ASN A 69 -8.63 13.23 11.98
CA ASN A 69 -10.01 13.65 12.20
C ASN A 69 -10.58 13.03 13.48
N SER A 70 -10.28 11.77 13.78
CA SER A 70 -10.68 11.13 15.03
C SER A 70 -10.10 11.86 16.25
N ARG A 71 -8.84 12.27 16.21
CA ARG A 71 -8.21 13.03 17.30
C ARG A 71 -8.85 14.40 17.52
N ILE A 72 -9.18 15.11 16.44
CA ILE A 72 -9.76 16.45 16.50
C ILE A 72 -11.23 16.42 16.93
N PHE A 73 -12.03 15.55 16.32
CA PHE A 73 -13.49 15.60 16.45
C PHE A 73 -14.06 14.57 17.44
N ARG A 74 -13.29 13.53 17.79
CA ARG A 74 -13.72 12.45 18.69
C ARG A 74 -12.84 12.33 19.93
N HIS A 75 -11.73 13.06 20.00
CA HIS A 75 -10.72 12.97 21.06
C HIS A 75 -10.18 11.54 21.28
N VAL A 76 -10.24 10.70 20.24
CA VAL A 76 -9.70 9.33 20.26
C VAL A 76 -8.40 9.31 19.47
N ALA A 77 -7.34 8.79 20.09
CA ALA A 77 -6.04 8.56 19.49
C ALA A 77 -5.69 7.08 19.50
N THR A 78 -5.22 6.56 18.37
CA THR A 78 -4.72 5.18 18.23
C THR A 78 -3.21 5.18 17.99
N SER A 79 -2.54 4.08 18.29
CA SER A 79 -1.08 4.00 18.10
C SER A 79 -0.73 3.90 16.60
N PRO A 80 0.50 4.28 16.18
CA PRO A 80 0.95 4.08 14.81
C PRO A 80 0.82 2.62 14.36
N SER A 81 1.16 1.67 15.24
CA SER A 81 1.04 0.23 14.97
C SER A 81 -0.41 -0.19 14.68
N GLN A 82 -1.38 0.25 15.49
CA GLN A 82 -2.79 -0.04 15.25
C GLN A 82 -3.29 0.53 13.91
N VAL A 83 -2.77 1.67 13.48
CA VAL A 83 -3.10 2.22 12.16
C VAL A 83 -2.45 1.40 11.04
N VAL A 84 -1.19 0.99 11.21
CA VAL A 84 -0.50 0.10 10.27
C VAL A 84 -1.24 -1.23 10.13
N ASP A 85 -1.69 -1.85 11.21
CA ASP A 85 -2.42 -3.12 11.19
C ASP A 85 -3.73 -3.00 10.40
N ARG A 86 -4.47 -1.89 10.59
CA ARG A 86 -5.68 -1.60 9.82
C ARG A 86 -5.39 -1.37 8.35
N ILE A 87 -4.28 -0.71 8.02
CA ILE A 87 -3.84 -0.53 6.64
C ILE A 87 -3.53 -1.89 6.02
N ALA A 88 -2.72 -2.72 6.68
CA ALA A 88 -2.38 -4.06 6.21
C ALA A 88 -3.63 -4.92 5.97
N PHE A 89 -4.58 -4.90 6.91
CA PHE A 89 -5.86 -5.58 6.77
C PHE A 89 -6.67 -5.10 5.56
N ASP A 90 -6.84 -3.78 5.40
CA ASP A 90 -7.60 -3.21 4.28
C ASP A 90 -6.94 -3.51 2.93
N VAL A 91 -5.61 -3.44 2.86
CA VAL A 91 -4.83 -3.78 1.67
C VAL A 91 -4.97 -5.26 1.35
N ALA A 92 -4.79 -6.16 2.32
CA ALA A 92 -4.97 -7.60 2.13
C ALA A 92 -6.37 -7.95 1.64
N LYS A 93 -7.40 -7.36 2.24
CA LYS A 93 -8.80 -7.53 1.82
C LYS A 93 -9.00 -7.06 0.38
N LYS A 94 -8.41 -5.93 -0.03
CA LYS A 94 -8.50 -5.43 -1.41
C LYS A 94 -7.71 -6.32 -2.37
N THR A 95 -6.58 -6.87 -1.95
CA THR A 95 -5.77 -7.83 -2.73
C THR A 95 -6.50 -9.14 -2.96
N ALA A 96 -7.25 -9.64 -1.98
CA ALA A 96 -8.08 -10.84 -2.13
C ALA A 96 -9.18 -10.73 -3.20
N LEU A 97 -9.50 -9.50 -3.63
CA LEU A 97 -10.43 -9.23 -4.73
C LEU A 97 -9.73 -9.19 -6.11
N CYS A 98 -8.41 -9.28 -6.14
CA CYS A 98 -7.67 -9.36 -7.39
C CYS A 98 -7.63 -10.80 -7.89
N TRP A 99 -7.68 -10.95 -9.22
CA TRP A 99 -7.55 -12.24 -9.90
C TRP A 99 -6.41 -12.16 -10.91
N ASN A 100 -5.94 -13.31 -11.38
CA ASN A 100 -4.87 -13.40 -12.37
C ASN A 100 -3.53 -12.78 -11.93
N ILE A 101 -3.23 -12.89 -10.63
CA ILE A 101 -1.94 -12.51 -10.08
C ILE A 101 -0.92 -13.56 -10.48
N HIS A 102 0.03 -13.14 -11.29
CA HIS A 102 1.11 -14.01 -11.73
C HIS A 102 2.08 -14.25 -10.58
N ASP A 103 2.47 -15.50 -10.43
CA ASP A 103 3.52 -15.89 -9.52
C ASP A 103 4.89 -15.49 -10.10
N THR A 104 5.48 -14.44 -9.53
CA THR A 104 6.81 -13.94 -9.91
C THR A 104 7.57 -13.57 -8.64
N PRO A 105 8.91 -13.62 -8.61
CA PRO A 105 9.68 -13.27 -7.42
C PRO A 105 9.28 -11.90 -6.84
N THR A 106 9.17 -10.87 -7.69
CA THR A 106 8.74 -9.53 -7.25
C THR A 106 7.34 -9.48 -6.64
N ASN A 107 6.43 -10.33 -7.11
CA ASN A 107 5.08 -10.39 -6.54
C ASN A 107 5.05 -11.20 -5.23
N ARG A 108 5.84 -12.27 -5.11
CA ARG A 108 6.01 -13.01 -3.85
C ARG A 108 6.60 -12.11 -2.77
N ASP A 109 7.70 -11.41 -3.10
CA ASP A 109 8.37 -10.53 -2.15
C ASP A 109 7.39 -9.48 -1.59
N VAL A 110 6.62 -8.80 -2.44
CA VAL A 110 5.67 -7.78 -1.96
C VAL A 110 4.54 -8.41 -1.14
N VAL A 111 4.03 -9.58 -1.50
CA VAL A 111 2.96 -10.27 -0.77
C VAL A 111 3.43 -10.71 0.62
N GLU A 112 4.64 -11.27 0.70
CA GLU A 112 5.31 -11.64 1.94
C GLU A 112 5.49 -10.43 2.87
N HIS A 113 6.01 -9.31 2.34
CA HIS A 113 6.22 -8.10 3.14
C HIS A 113 4.91 -7.51 3.68
N TRP A 114 3.79 -7.71 2.97
CA TRP A 114 2.46 -7.30 3.42
C TRP A 114 1.80 -8.35 4.34
N GLY A 115 2.42 -9.51 4.57
CA GLY A 115 1.84 -10.61 5.35
C GLY A 115 0.61 -11.24 4.69
N ILE A 116 0.53 -11.19 3.36
CA ILE A 116 -0.57 -11.76 2.59
C ILE A 116 -0.21 -13.21 2.21
N ASP A 117 -1.19 -14.10 2.26
CA ASP A 117 -1.00 -15.51 1.94
C ASP A 117 -0.73 -15.74 0.44
N GLU A 118 0.18 -16.66 0.10
CA GLU A 118 0.58 -16.94 -1.28
C GLU A 118 -0.52 -17.61 -2.12
N SER A 119 -1.60 -18.11 -1.51
CA SER A 119 -2.78 -18.65 -2.22
C SER A 119 -3.47 -17.65 -3.15
N ILE A 120 -3.12 -16.36 -3.06
CA ILE A 120 -3.60 -15.33 -4.01
C ILE A 120 -3.02 -15.50 -5.42
N PHE A 121 -1.92 -16.25 -5.58
CA PHE A 121 -1.30 -16.47 -6.88
C PHE A 121 -2.07 -17.52 -7.70
N ASN A 122 -2.10 -17.32 -9.02
CA ASN A 122 -2.64 -18.33 -9.92
C ASN A 122 -1.70 -19.54 -9.97
N THR A 123 -1.93 -20.54 -9.13
CA THR A 123 -1.30 -21.85 -9.27
C THR A 123 -2.00 -22.62 -10.40
N GLY A 124 -1.53 -22.43 -11.63
CA GLY A 124 -1.80 -23.30 -12.78
C GLY A 124 -3.24 -23.81 -12.98
N ARG A 125 -4.15 -22.97 -13.50
CA ARG A 125 -5.16 -23.47 -14.45
C ARG A 125 -4.69 -23.11 -15.85
N LEU A 126 -4.32 -24.14 -16.61
CA LEU A 126 -3.84 -24.05 -17.98
C LEU A 126 -4.82 -23.29 -18.88
N LEU A 127 -4.22 -22.35 -19.63
CA LEU A 127 -4.54 -21.86 -20.97
C LEU A 127 -6.02 -21.81 -21.38
N LEU A 128 -6.51 -20.60 -21.62
CA LEU A 128 -7.18 -20.23 -22.88
C LEU A 128 -7.38 -18.71 -22.95
N GLY A 129 -6.85 -18.12 -24.01
CA GLY A 129 -7.37 -16.89 -24.59
C GLY A 129 -6.92 -15.59 -23.94
N SER A 130 -6.10 -14.86 -24.68
CA SER A 130 -5.83 -13.44 -24.56
C SER A 130 -7.07 -12.65 -24.12
N ARG A 131 -7.18 -12.30 -22.84
CA ARG A 131 -8.12 -11.29 -22.36
C ARG A 131 -7.51 -10.43 -21.27
N GLU A 132 -7.83 -9.16 -21.38
CA GLU A 132 -7.18 -8.03 -20.76
C GLU A 132 -7.11 -8.11 -19.24
N TYR A 133 -6.01 -7.58 -18.71
CA TYR A 133 -5.75 -7.39 -17.28
C TYR A 133 -6.87 -6.58 -16.63
N GLY A 134 -7.78 -7.25 -15.91
CA GLY A 134 -8.77 -6.62 -15.07
C GLY A 134 -8.21 -6.39 -13.67
N PHE A 135 -7.79 -5.17 -13.36
CA PHE A 135 -7.59 -4.75 -11.98
C PHE A 135 -8.93 -4.30 -11.39
N CYS A 136 -9.19 -4.58 -10.11
CA CYS A 136 -10.18 -3.81 -9.36
C CYS A 136 -9.83 -2.33 -9.48
N SER A 137 -10.67 -1.61 -10.24
CA SER A 137 -10.64 -0.15 -10.34
C SER A 137 -10.99 0.46 -8.99
#